data_AF-A0A7S2LGD6-F1
#
_entry.id   AF-A0A7S2LGD6-F1
#
_cell.length_a   1.000
_cell.length_b   1.000
_cell.length_c   1.000
_cell.angle_alpha   90.00
_cell.angle_beta   90.00
_cell.angle_gamma   90.00
#
_symmetry.space_group_name_H-M   'P 1'
#
loop_
_entity.id
_entity.type
_entity.pdbx_description
1 polymer ?
#
loop_
_entity_poly.entity_id
_entity_poly.type
_entity_poly.pdbx_seq_one_letter_code
_entity_poly.pdbx_strand_id
1 'polypeptide(L)'
;FSKKCHTPMQFNMFPSKQQHDLQTSYRTNPFTSQSSRRSSQYFSQRSSTKKQPTRIKNYEDIHRCIQQRQWESIRAYLRTGTGKDGIKQNAHDSILLIACQYGAPFDIVLDLVDLKPELLHVKDSETQQTFLHTICDNPSLKYNAQIIARVVIQYPEAVTCVDSKGMTPLHYVCKAPCKSSKIVSIIDSLCIIDPAALVVENEDGETPLEVFVMSQRSRTGKEEKNQRRAMSILHNETAKYMVRIRDVKASAEIAIRG
;
A
#
# COMPACT_ATOMS: atom_id res chain seq x y z
N PHE A 1 27.95 11.56 9.67
CA PHE A 1 28.62 11.90 8.39
C PHE A 1 27.61 11.74 7.26
N SER A 2 27.33 12.81 6.52
CA SER A 2 26.36 12.82 5.42
C SER A 2 26.88 12.05 4.21
N LYS A 3 26.04 11.21 3.58
CA LYS A 3 26.31 10.58 2.29
C LYS A 3 25.20 10.90 1.29
N LYS A 4 25.58 11.81 0.39
CA LYS A 4 24.91 12.37 -0.79
C LYS A 4 24.00 11.39 -1.54
N CYS A 5 22.81 11.87 -1.91
CA CYS A 5 21.88 11.21 -2.80
C CYS A 5 22.46 11.05 -4.22
N HIS A 6 22.15 9.94 -4.89
CA HIS A 6 22.36 9.78 -6.34
C HIS A 6 21.01 9.82 -7.06
N THR A 7 20.83 10.82 -7.92
CA THR A 7 19.84 10.81 -9.01
C THR A 7 20.27 9.76 -10.05
N PRO A 8 19.34 9.11 -10.79
CA PRO A 8 18.86 9.75 -12.03
C PRO A 8 17.47 9.34 -12.60
N MET A 9 17.02 10.20 -13.52
CA MET A 9 16.27 9.93 -14.76
C MET A 9 14.78 9.52 -14.74
N GLN A 10 13.99 10.45 -15.30
CA GLN A 10 12.62 10.25 -15.78
C GLN A 10 12.58 9.29 -16.98
N PHE A 11 11.58 8.42 -17.06
CA PHE A 11 11.18 7.76 -18.30
C PHE A 11 9.66 7.81 -18.49
N ASN A 12 9.24 8.57 -19.51
CA ASN A 12 7.88 8.49 -20.06
C ASN A 12 7.75 7.22 -20.90
N MET A 13 6.65 6.46 -20.73
CA MET A 13 5.93 5.81 -21.84
C MET A 13 4.60 5.21 -21.39
N PHE A 14 3.50 5.76 -21.92
CA PHE A 14 2.23 5.05 -22.10
C PHE A 14 2.10 4.67 -23.58
N PRO A 15 1.41 3.57 -23.89
CA PRO A 15 0.37 3.68 -24.92
C PRO A 15 -0.98 3.05 -24.48
N SER A 16 -2.00 3.29 -25.30
CA SER A 16 -3.41 3.32 -24.90
C SER A 16 -4.30 2.31 -25.66
N LYS A 17 -5.58 2.20 -25.21
CA LYS A 17 -6.70 1.43 -25.82
C LYS A 17 -6.66 -0.08 -25.49
N GLN A 18 -7.76 -0.82 -25.39
CA GLN A 18 -9.13 -0.63 -25.93
C GLN A 18 -10.25 -0.90 -24.90
N GLN A 19 -11.46 -0.41 -25.22
CA GLN A 19 -12.72 -0.73 -24.53
C GLN A 19 -13.26 -2.09 -24.98
N HIS A 20 -13.99 -2.79 -24.11
CA HIS A 20 -15.22 -3.49 -24.51
C HIS A 20 -16.13 -3.73 -23.30
N ASP A 21 -17.42 -3.46 -23.48
CA ASP A 21 -18.47 -3.69 -22.48
C ASP A 21 -18.77 -5.18 -22.27
N LEU A 22 -19.34 -5.52 -21.11
CA LEU A 22 -20.43 -6.50 -20.99
C LEU A 22 -21.07 -6.43 -19.58
N GLN A 23 -22.37 -6.15 -19.51
CA GLN A 23 -23.19 -6.25 -18.30
C GLN A 23 -23.89 -7.61 -18.25
N THR A 24 -23.97 -8.25 -17.07
CA THR A 24 -25.08 -9.09 -16.55
C THR A 24 -24.64 -9.64 -15.18
N SER A 25 -25.24 -9.28 -14.03
CA SER A 25 -26.57 -9.57 -13.48
C SER A 25 -26.64 -10.81 -12.56
N TYR A 26 -26.64 -10.55 -11.25
CA TYR A 26 -27.29 -11.24 -10.11
C TYR A 26 -27.61 -12.76 -10.16
N ARG A 27 -27.24 -13.51 -9.09
CA ARG A 27 -28.19 -14.22 -8.17
C ARG A 27 -27.49 -14.96 -7.00
N THR A 28 -28.31 -15.40 -6.03
CA THR A 28 -27.98 -15.90 -4.67
C THR A 28 -28.44 -17.38 -4.47
N ASN A 29 -28.28 -18.11 -3.35
CA ASN A 29 -27.97 -17.69 -1.97
C ASN A 29 -27.14 -18.67 -1.07
N PRO A 30 -27.67 -19.76 -0.44
CA PRO A 30 -27.61 -19.82 1.03
C PRO A 30 -27.01 -21.09 1.71
N PHE A 31 -27.03 -21.07 3.06
CA PHE A 31 -26.68 -22.10 4.10
C PHE A 31 -25.16 -22.30 4.35
N THR A 32 -24.56 -21.99 5.52
CA THR A 32 -24.73 -22.40 6.95
C THR A 32 -24.39 -23.88 7.21
N SER A 33 -23.73 -24.31 8.29
CA SER A 33 -23.68 -23.78 9.68
C SER A 33 -22.55 -24.35 10.58
N GLN A 34 -22.05 -23.53 11.53
CA GLN A 34 -21.62 -23.89 12.92
C GLN A 34 -20.41 -24.85 13.14
N SER A 35 -19.62 -24.79 14.23
CA SER A 35 -19.47 -23.89 15.41
C SER A 35 -18.00 -23.94 15.91
N SER A 36 -17.39 -22.94 16.56
CA SER A 36 -17.53 -22.54 17.99
C SER A 36 -16.74 -21.23 18.21
N ARG A 37 -17.34 -20.07 18.53
CA ARG A 37 -17.79 -19.54 19.86
C ARG A 37 -16.69 -19.19 20.89
N ARG A 38 -16.24 -17.93 20.85
CA ARG A 38 -16.27 -16.93 21.95
C ARG A 38 -16.29 -15.54 21.28
N SER A 39 -17.43 -14.83 21.22
CA SER A 39 -17.90 -13.82 22.19
C SER A 39 -17.11 -12.50 22.15
N SER A 40 -17.68 -11.31 22.00
CA SER A 40 -19.07 -10.88 21.68
C SER A 40 -19.06 -9.38 21.28
N GLN A 41 -20.18 -8.87 20.73
CA GLN A 41 -20.48 -7.44 20.49
C GLN A 41 -19.55 -6.65 19.54
N TYR A 42 -19.87 -6.65 18.23
CA TYR A 42 -20.05 -5.44 17.40
C TYR A 42 -20.63 -5.84 16.02
N PHE A 43 -21.87 -6.34 16.02
CA PHE A 43 -22.61 -6.54 14.78
C PHE A 43 -24.06 -6.09 14.95
N SER A 44 -24.29 -4.80 14.70
CA SER A 44 -25.63 -4.23 14.55
C SER A 44 -25.78 -3.61 13.17
N GLN A 45 -26.95 -3.84 12.60
CA GLN A 45 -27.36 -3.62 11.23
C GLN A 45 -27.03 -2.20 10.72
N ARG A 46 -26.48 -2.08 9.50
CA ARG A 46 -26.50 -0.81 8.75
C ARG A 46 -27.66 -0.80 7.76
N SER A 47 -28.75 -0.15 8.14
CA SER A 47 -29.73 0.37 7.19
C SER A 47 -29.09 1.48 6.35
N SER A 48 -29.24 1.40 5.03
CA SER A 48 -28.68 2.36 4.06
C SER A 48 -29.52 3.64 3.96
N THR A 49 -29.65 4.37 5.06
CA THR A 49 -30.22 5.72 5.04
C THR A 49 -29.19 6.73 4.54
N LYS A 50 -29.51 7.46 3.47
CA LYS A 50 -28.69 8.58 2.97
C LYS A 50 -28.75 9.74 3.97
N LYS A 51 -27.92 9.70 5.01
CA LYS A 51 -27.74 10.83 5.93
C LYS A 51 -27.15 12.01 5.17
N GLN A 52 -27.68 13.21 5.40
CA GLN A 52 -27.17 14.44 4.81
C GLN A 52 -25.69 14.68 5.22
N PRO A 53 -24.87 15.32 4.37
CA PRO A 53 -23.50 15.66 4.73
C PRO A 53 -23.46 16.52 5.99
N THR A 54 -22.70 16.07 6.99
CA THR A 54 -22.38 16.85 8.19
C THR A 54 -21.51 18.03 7.79
N ARG A 55 -21.89 19.24 8.24
CA ARG A 55 -21.12 20.47 7.97
C ARG A 55 -19.86 20.48 8.83
N ILE A 56 -18.74 20.06 8.25
CA ILE A 56 -17.39 20.23 8.80
C ILE A 56 -17.12 21.74 8.94
N LYS A 57 -16.84 22.21 10.15
CA LYS A 57 -16.46 23.61 10.42
C LYS A 57 -14.99 23.74 10.75
N ASN A 58 -14.46 22.78 11.52
CA ASN A 58 -13.11 22.80 12.06
C ASN A 58 -12.30 21.59 11.59
N TYR A 59 -10.97 21.64 11.75
CA TYR A 59 -10.11 20.48 11.48
C TYR A 59 -10.43 19.27 12.39
N GLU A 60 -10.81 19.49 13.66
CA GLU A 60 -11.17 18.39 14.58
C GLU A 60 -12.43 17.63 14.12
N ASP A 61 -13.34 18.28 13.38
CA ASP A 61 -14.50 17.63 12.80
C ASP A 61 -14.09 16.61 11.71
N ILE A 62 -12.95 16.83 11.03
CA ILE A 62 -12.46 15.94 9.96
C ILE A 62 -12.07 14.58 10.53
N HIS A 63 -11.29 14.55 11.62
CA HIS A 63 -10.96 13.31 12.34
C HIS A 63 -12.24 12.56 12.77
N ARG A 64 -13.22 13.29 13.31
CA ARG A 64 -14.53 12.72 13.70
C ARG A 64 -15.29 12.16 12.50
N CYS A 65 -15.29 12.85 11.36
CA CYS A 65 -15.92 12.39 10.12
C CYS A 65 -15.22 11.16 9.54
N ILE A 66 -13.89 11.06 9.62
CA ILE A 66 -13.11 9.87 9.23
C ILE A 66 -13.50 8.67 10.08
N GLN A 67 -13.48 8.81 11.42
CA GLN A 67 -13.87 7.75 12.35
C GLN A 67 -15.31 7.27 12.12
N GLN A 68 -16.23 8.21 11.84
CA GLN A 68 -17.63 7.91 11.53
C GLN A 68 -17.85 7.44 10.08
N ARG A 69 -16.80 7.41 9.25
CA ARG A 69 -16.78 7.01 7.83
C ARG A 69 -17.73 7.86 6.97
N GLN A 70 -17.81 9.16 7.28
CA GLN A 70 -18.64 10.17 6.63
C GLN A 70 -17.92 10.79 5.40
N TRP A 71 -17.54 9.92 4.46
CA TRP A 71 -16.72 10.32 3.32
C TRP A 71 -17.38 11.38 2.43
N GLU A 72 -18.71 11.43 2.32
CA GLU A 72 -19.38 12.47 1.53
C GLU A 72 -19.31 13.87 2.18
N SER A 73 -19.30 13.94 3.52
CA SER A 73 -19.02 15.20 4.23
C SER A 73 -17.60 15.69 3.95
N ILE A 74 -16.64 14.76 3.91
CA ILE A 74 -15.24 15.06 3.57
C ILE A 74 -15.14 15.51 2.11
N ARG A 75 -15.79 14.83 1.15
CA ARG A 75 -15.87 15.31 -0.26
C ARG A 75 -16.47 16.71 -0.36
N ALA A 76 -17.59 16.96 0.33
CA ALA A 76 -18.23 18.27 0.32
C ALA A 76 -17.31 19.36 0.86
N TYR A 77 -16.54 19.06 1.91
CA TYR A 77 -15.54 19.97 2.49
C TYR A 77 -14.33 20.19 1.56
N LEU A 78 -13.74 19.12 1.01
CA LEU A 78 -12.59 19.20 0.08
C LEU A 78 -12.94 19.88 -1.26
N ARG A 79 -14.21 19.96 -1.63
CA ARG A 79 -14.69 20.78 -2.76
C ARG A 79 -14.65 22.28 -2.47
N THR A 80 -14.63 22.72 -1.21
CA THR A 80 -14.53 24.13 -0.82
C THR A 80 -13.07 24.59 -0.75
N GLY A 81 -12.80 25.86 -1.11
CA GLY A 81 -11.45 26.44 -0.98
C GLY A 81 -10.96 26.42 0.47
N THR A 82 -11.80 26.87 1.40
CA THR A 82 -11.54 26.85 2.84
C THR A 82 -11.21 25.45 3.38
N GLY A 83 -11.81 24.39 2.82
CA GLY A 83 -11.50 23.02 3.21
C GLY A 83 -10.15 22.52 2.69
N LYS A 84 -9.77 22.89 1.47
CA LYS A 84 -8.43 22.62 0.92
C LYS A 84 -7.35 23.35 1.71
N ASP A 85 -7.56 24.63 2.02
CA ASP A 85 -6.63 25.46 2.77
C ASP A 85 -6.54 25.00 4.24
N GLY A 86 -7.66 24.62 4.84
CA GLY A 86 -7.72 24.06 6.19
C GLY A 86 -6.91 22.78 6.35
N ILE A 87 -6.99 21.85 5.38
CA ILE A 87 -6.13 20.65 5.32
C ILE A 87 -4.66 21.04 5.16
N LYS A 88 -4.32 21.91 4.21
CA LYS A 88 -2.92 22.33 3.99
C LYS A 88 -2.26 22.93 5.23
N GLN A 89 -3.00 23.76 5.96
CA GLN A 89 -2.49 24.48 7.13
C GLN A 89 -2.45 23.61 8.40
N ASN A 90 -3.44 22.74 8.61
CA ASN A 90 -3.68 22.07 9.91
C ASN A 90 -3.58 20.54 9.87
N ALA A 91 -3.25 19.92 8.73
CA ALA A 91 -3.14 18.47 8.63
C ALA A 91 -2.07 17.92 9.58
N HIS A 92 -2.54 17.41 10.73
CA HIS A 92 -1.79 16.57 11.63
C HIS A 92 -1.21 15.40 10.83
N ASP A 93 0.07 15.12 11.04
CA ASP A 93 0.88 14.34 10.12
C ASP A 93 0.30 12.93 9.84
N SER A 94 -0.39 12.33 10.82
CA SER A 94 -1.03 11.01 10.71
C SER A 94 -2.40 10.99 10.01
N ILE A 95 -2.98 12.11 9.57
CA ILE A 95 -4.36 12.18 9.02
C ILE A 95 -4.60 11.20 7.86
N LEU A 96 -3.60 11.04 7.01
CA LEU A 96 -3.62 10.18 5.84
C LEU A 96 -3.64 8.68 6.22
N LEU A 97 -2.85 8.31 7.23
CA LEU A 97 -2.78 6.95 7.78
C LEU A 97 -4.11 6.57 8.43
N ILE A 98 -4.66 7.47 9.26
CA ILE A 98 -5.97 7.30 9.93
C ILE A 98 -7.09 7.17 8.88
N ALA A 99 -7.08 7.99 7.82
CA ALA A 99 -8.05 7.87 6.73
C ALA A 99 -8.04 6.44 6.11
N CYS A 100 -6.86 5.91 5.81
CA CYS A 100 -6.72 4.55 5.31
C CYS A 100 -7.17 3.48 6.32
N GLN A 101 -6.83 3.62 7.61
CA GLN A 101 -7.24 2.70 8.68
C GLN A 101 -8.77 2.55 8.78
N TYR A 102 -9.52 3.67 8.68
CA TYR A 102 -11.00 3.66 8.68
C TYR A 102 -11.61 3.29 7.32
N GLY A 103 -10.80 2.96 6.33
CA GLY A 103 -11.21 2.53 4.99
C GLY A 103 -11.74 3.68 4.14
N ALA A 104 -10.97 4.76 4.04
CA ALA A 104 -11.22 5.87 3.13
C ALA A 104 -11.32 5.41 1.66
N PRO A 105 -12.29 5.93 0.90
CA PRO A 105 -12.36 5.79 -0.55
C PRO A 105 -11.09 6.33 -1.23
N PHE A 106 -10.68 5.67 -2.31
CA PHE A 106 -9.49 6.01 -3.08
C PHE A 106 -9.43 7.47 -3.53
N ASP A 107 -10.57 8.06 -3.90
CA ASP A 107 -10.68 9.47 -4.30
C ASP A 107 -10.33 10.43 -3.15
N ILE A 108 -10.84 10.19 -1.93
CA ILE A 108 -10.46 10.96 -0.73
C ILE A 108 -8.96 10.82 -0.44
N VAL A 109 -8.42 9.61 -0.60
CA VAL A 109 -7.00 9.36 -0.32
C VAL A 109 -6.10 10.09 -1.33
N LEU A 110 -6.48 10.12 -2.62
CA LEU A 110 -5.77 10.95 -3.60
C LEU A 110 -5.90 12.44 -3.31
N ASP A 111 -7.09 12.95 -3.01
CA ASP A 111 -7.29 14.37 -2.69
C ASP A 111 -6.40 14.81 -1.51
N LEU A 112 -6.22 13.96 -0.49
CA LEU A 112 -5.33 14.25 0.65
C LEU A 112 -3.84 14.27 0.26
N VAL A 113 -3.38 13.30 -0.53
CA VAL A 113 -2.00 13.25 -1.03
C VAL A 113 -1.70 14.45 -1.94
N ASP A 114 -2.65 14.83 -2.80
CA ASP A 114 -2.51 15.94 -3.74
C ASP A 114 -2.56 17.32 -3.04
N LEU A 115 -3.18 17.40 -1.85
CA LEU A 115 -3.21 18.62 -1.04
C LEU A 115 -1.96 18.82 -0.19
N LYS A 116 -1.38 17.75 0.39
CA LYS A 116 -0.19 17.79 1.25
C LYS A 116 0.70 16.54 1.04
N PRO A 117 1.56 16.51 0.00
CA PRO A 117 2.44 15.38 -0.31
C PRO A 117 3.43 15.02 0.83
N GLU A 118 3.71 15.96 1.72
CA GLU A 118 4.59 15.79 2.88
C GLU A 118 4.09 14.65 3.80
N LEU A 119 2.77 14.41 3.83
CA LEU A 119 2.13 13.34 4.60
C LEU A 119 2.62 11.93 4.21
N LEU A 120 3.21 11.75 3.02
CA LEU A 120 3.78 10.46 2.59
C LEU A 120 5.00 10.02 3.41
N HIS A 121 5.76 10.98 3.94
CA HIS A 121 6.99 10.76 4.72
C HIS A 121 6.69 10.42 6.19
N VAL A 122 5.45 10.62 6.61
CA VAL A 122 5.02 10.40 7.98
C VAL A 122 4.93 8.91 8.26
N LYS A 123 5.54 8.50 9.37
CA LYS A 123 5.35 7.17 9.96
C LYS A 123 4.28 7.23 11.05
N ASP A 124 3.50 6.17 11.15
CA ASP A 124 2.67 5.93 12.31
C ASP A 124 3.52 5.85 13.59
N SER A 125 3.09 6.49 14.67
CA SER A 125 3.92 6.61 15.89
C SER A 125 4.13 5.28 16.60
N GLU A 126 3.12 4.40 16.59
CA GLU A 126 3.13 3.12 17.31
C GLU A 126 3.77 2.01 16.46
N THR A 127 3.34 1.89 15.20
CA THR A 127 3.75 0.81 14.30
C THR A 127 4.91 1.15 13.38
N GLN A 128 5.37 2.41 13.36
CA GLN A 128 6.41 2.92 12.45
C GLN A 128 6.12 2.72 10.95
N GLN A 129 4.87 2.39 10.61
CA GLN A 129 4.43 2.18 9.23
C GLN A 129 4.42 3.50 8.44
N THR A 130 5.09 3.50 7.28
CA THR A 130 4.85 4.53 6.26
C THR A 130 3.50 4.28 5.57
N PHE A 131 2.98 5.30 4.89
CA PHE A 131 1.75 5.20 4.10
C PHE A 131 1.74 4.04 3.08
N LEU A 132 2.90 3.68 2.53
CA LEU A 132 3.02 2.57 1.59
C LEU A 132 2.74 1.20 2.27
N HIS A 133 3.16 1.00 3.53
CA HIS A 133 2.80 -0.19 4.30
C HIS A 133 1.28 -0.30 4.46
N THR A 134 0.65 0.81 4.88
CA THR A 134 -0.80 0.86 5.10
C THR A 134 -1.57 0.57 3.81
N ILE A 135 -1.13 1.07 2.65
CA ILE A 135 -1.72 0.71 1.35
C ILE A 135 -1.55 -0.77 1.03
N CYS A 136 -0.36 -1.33 1.22
CA CYS A 136 -0.03 -2.71 0.88
C CYS A 136 -0.77 -3.74 1.75
N ASP A 137 -1.08 -3.41 3.00
CA ASP A 137 -1.91 -4.26 3.86
C ASP A 137 -3.42 -4.11 3.56
N ASN A 138 -3.87 -2.87 3.34
CA ASN A 138 -5.29 -2.51 3.27
C ASN A 138 -6.04 -3.25 2.13
N PRO A 139 -7.08 -4.06 2.44
CA PRO A 139 -7.82 -4.84 1.44
C PRO A 139 -8.46 -4.04 0.30
N SER A 140 -8.79 -2.77 0.53
CA SER A 140 -9.42 -1.87 -0.45
C SER A 140 -8.41 -1.15 -1.35
N LEU A 141 -7.16 -0.98 -0.89
CA LEU A 141 -6.14 -0.17 -1.59
C LEU A 141 -5.02 -1.03 -2.22
N LYS A 142 -4.67 -2.19 -1.65
CA LYS A 142 -3.54 -3.01 -2.12
C LYS A 142 -3.63 -3.62 -3.52
N TYR A 143 -4.77 -3.49 -4.19
CA TYR A 143 -4.95 -3.87 -5.60
C TYR A 143 -5.09 -2.66 -6.53
N ASN A 144 -4.87 -1.44 -6.00
CA ASN A 144 -4.90 -0.20 -6.76
C ASN A 144 -3.46 0.19 -7.13
N ALA A 145 -3.06 -0.15 -8.35
CA ALA A 145 -1.73 0.19 -8.86
C ALA A 145 -1.52 1.72 -9.00
N GLN A 146 -2.58 2.51 -9.17
CA GLN A 146 -2.47 3.96 -9.37
C GLN A 146 -2.04 4.68 -8.09
N ILE A 147 -2.59 4.31 -6.91
CA ILE A 147 -2.14 4.90 -5.65
C ILE A 147 -0.69 4.49 -5.32
N ILE A 148 -0.35 3.21 -5.52
CA ILE A 148 1.01 2.70 -5.25
C ILE A 148 2.01 3.41 -6.16
N ALA A 149 1.74 3.53 -7.46
CA ALA A 149 2.59 4.28 -8.38
C ALA A 149 2.73 5.76 -7.99
N ARG A 150 1.64 6.44 -7.56
CA ARG A 150 1.69 7.84 -7.09
C ARG A 150 2.60 7.99 -5.87
N VAL A 151 2.45 7.13 -4.87
CA VAL A 151 3.27 7.17 -3.64
C VAL A 151 4.73 6.93 -3.96
N VAL A 152 5.01 5.90 -4.75
CA VAL A 152 6.40 5.49 -5.02
C VAL A 152 7.12 6.46 -5.97
N ILE A 153 6.40 7.18 -6.85
CA ILE A 153 6.98 8.29 -7.63
C ILE A 153 7.33 9.50 -6.74
N GLN A 154 6.56 9.76 -5.68
CA GLN A 154 6.76 10.91 -4.80
C GLN A 154 7.72 10.63 -3.63
N TYR A 155 7.79 9.38 -3.18
CA TYR A 155 8.62 8.93 -2.06
C TYR A 155 9.12 7.49 -2.31
N PRO A 156 10.11 7.29 -3.20
CA PRO A 156 10.62 5.96 -3.56
C PRO A 156 11.31 5.25 -2.40
N GLU A 157 11.94 5.96 -1.47
CA GLU A 157 12.61 5.41 -0.29
C GLU A 157 11.62 4.73 0.69
N ALA A 158 10.31 4.94 0.51
CA ALA A 158 9.27 4.19 1.22
C ALA A 158 9.34 2.68 0.97
N VAL A 159 9.88 2.22 -0.16
CA VAL A 159 9.94 0.81 -0.56
C VAL A 159 10.89 0.00 0.33
N THR A 160 11.96 0.61 0.84
CA THR A 160 12.95 0.02 1.74
C THR A 160 12.78 0.42 3.21
N CYS A 161 11.88 1.37 3.51
CA CYS A 161 11.52 1.67 4.89
C CYS A 161 10.96 0.43 5.60
N VAL A 162 11.44 0.16 6.81
CA VAL A 162 10.87 -0.84 7.71
C VAL A 162 9.90 -0.22 8.72
N ASP A 163 8.90 -1.00 9.10
CA ASP A 163 8.00 -0.74 10.23
C ASP A 163 8.57 -1.29 11.57
N SER A 164 7.77 -1.29 12.62
CA SER A 164 8.17 -1.74 13.97
C SER A 164 8.31 -3.26 14.10
N LYS A 165 8.27 -4.01 13.00
CA LYS A 165 8.48 -5.47 12.92
C LYS A 165 9.60 -5.84 11.95
N GLY A 166 10.39 -4.85 11.53
CA GLY A 166 11.38 -5.00 10.46
C GLY A 166 10.76 -5.23 9.07
N MET A 167 9.43 -5.21 8.92
CA MET A 167 8.80 -5.49 7.63
C MET A 167 8.83 -4.24 6.74
N THR A 168 9.27 -4.43 5.49
CA THR A 168 9.08 -3.46 4.40
C THR A 168 7.68 -3.61 3.76
N PRO A 169 7.21 -2.66 2.93
CA PRO A 169 5.94 -2.82 2.21
C PRO A 169 5.92 -4.04 1.28
N LEU A 170 7.08 -4.48 0.78
CA LEU A 170 7.17 -5.69 -0.05
C LEU A 170 6.78 -6.96 0.74
N HIS A 171 7.12 -7.06 2.03
CA HIS A 171 6.66 -8.16 2.90
C HIS A 171 5.12 -8.20 2.99
N TYR A 172 4.49 -7.03 3.19
CA TYR A 172 3.03 -6.89 3.25
C TYR A 172 2.35 -7.32 1.94
N VAL A 173 2.90 -6.94 0.79
CA VAL A 173 2.41 -7.41 -0.52
C VAL A 173 2.60 -8.92 -0.67
N CYS A 174 3.75 -9.47 -0.25
CA CYS A 174 4.05 -10.89 -0.34
C CYS A 174 3.15 -11.78 0.54
N LYS A 175 2.66 -11.25 1.66
CA LYS A 175 1.67 -11.91 2.54
C LYS A 175 0.28 -12.03 1.91
N ALA A 176 -0.06 -11.12 0.99
CA ALA A 176 -1.36 -11.10 0.32
C ALA A 176 -1.57 -12.34 -0.59
N PRO A 177 -2.82 -12.83 -0.73
CA PRO A 177 -3.12 -13.95 -1.63
C PRO A 177 -3.01 -13.53 -3.09
N CYS A 178 -2.41 -14.38 -3.93
CA CYS A 178 -2.20 -14.15 -5.36
C CYS A 178 -3.47 -14.28 -6.24
N LYS A 179 -4.60 -13.76 -5.75
CA LYS A 179 -5.93 -13.82 -6.39
C LYS A 179 -6.06 -13.02 -7.68
N SER A 180 -5.19 -12.05 -7.91
CA SER A 180 -5.23 -11.17 -9.07
C SER A 180 -3.83 -10.96 -9.63
N SER A 181 -3.71 -10.89 -10.96
CA SER A 181 -2.47 -10.46 -11.62
C SER A 181 -2.00 -9.08 -11.14
N LYS A 182 -2.91 -8.22 -10.65
CA LYS A 182 -2.57 -6.91 -10.08
C LYS A 182 -1.56 -6.99 -8.93
N ILE A 183 -1.66 -7.98 -8.03
CA ILE A 183 -0.70 -8.11 -6.93
C ILE A 183 0.68 -8.52 -7.45
N VAL A 184 0.71 -9.36 -8.50
CA VAL A 184 1.96 -9.77 -9.16
C VAL A 184 2.64 -8.57 -9.81
N SER A 185 1.90 -7.70 -10.49
CA SER A 185 2.43 -6.44 -11.05
C SER A 185 2.91 -5.46 -9.98
N ILE A 186 2.29 -5.44 -8.79
CA ILE A 186 2.74 -4.62 -7.66
C ILE A 186 4.05 -5.16 -7.08
N ILE A 187 4.18 -6.48 -6.90
CA ILE A 187 5.44 -7.15 -6.52
C ILE A 187 6.54 -6.74 -7.52
N ASP A 188 6.29 -6.96 -8.82
CA ASP A 188 7.20 -6.62 -9.94
C ASP A 188 7.67 -5.16 -9.87
N SER A 189 6.72 -4.22 -9.69
CA SER A 189 7.02 -2.79 -9.59
C SER A 189 7.91 -2.46 -8.40
N LEU A 190 7.58 -2.97 -7.20
CA LEU A 190 8.38 -2.71 -5.99
C LEU A 190 9.79 -3.32 -6.08
N CYS A 191 9.93 -4.51 -6.68
CA CYS A 191 11.23 -5.16 -6.90
C CYS A 191 12.13 -4.34 -7.84
N ILE A 192 11.55 -3.68 -8.84
CA ILE A 192 12.30 -2.88 -9.84
C ILE A 192 12.69 -1.51 -9.26
N ILE A 193 11.84 -0.90 -8.44
CA ILE A 193 12.04 0.47 -7.95
C ILE A 193 13.18 0.55 -6.95
N ASP A 194 13.16 -0.29 -5.91
CA ASP A 194 14.29 -0.43 -5.00
C ASP A 194 14.55 -1.92 -4.70
N PRO A 195 15.43 -2.56 -5.49
CA PRO A 195 15.80 -3.95 -5.29
C PRO A 195 16.43 -4.25 -3.93
N ALA A 196 16.89 -3.25 -3.16
CA ALA A 196 17.43 -3.51 -1.82
C ALA A 196 16.36 -4.06 -0.86
N ALA A 197 15.07 -3.77 -1.10
CA ALA A 197 13.96 -4.31 -0.33
C ALA A 197 13.82 -5.85 -0.40
N LEU A 198 14.43 -6.50 -1.41
CA LEU A 198 14.39 -7.95 -1.62
C LEU A 198 15.22 -8.75 -0.60
N VAL A 199 16.17 -8.09 0.08
CA VAL A 199 17.12 -8.71 1.02
C VAL A 199 17.04 -8.11 2.42
N VAL A 200 16.01 -7.31 2.71
CA VAL A 200 15.71 -6.87 4.07
C VAL A 200 15.03 -8.02 4.79
N GLU A 201 15.60 -8.44 5.92
CA GLU A 201 15.01 -9.42 6.83
C GLU A 201 14.10 -8.70 7.85
N ASN A 202 12.95 -9.29 8.17
CA ASN A 202 12.08 -8.84 9.26
C ASN A 202 12.62 -9.27 10.64
N GLU A 203 11.91 -8.96 11.73
CA GLU A 203 12.30 -9.38 13.09
C GLU A 203 12.36 -10.92 13.29
N ASP A 204 11.63 -11.69 12.49
CA ASP A 204 11.66 -13.16 12.48
C ASP A 204 12.85 -13.71 11.65
N GLY A 205 13.66 -12.85 11.02
CA GLY A 205 14.75 -13.23 10.11
C GLY A 205 14.30 -13.65 8.70
N GLU A 206 13.03 -13.40 8.35
CA GLU A 206 12.46 -13.76 7.04
C GLU A 206 12.62 -12.60 6.04
N THR A 207 13.08 -12.92 4.83
CA THR A 207 13.02 -12.02 3.66
C THR A 207 11.61 -11.97 3.05
N PRO A 208 11.29 -11.02 2.13
CA PRO A 208 9.99 -11.00 1.47
C PRO A 208 9.68 -12.28 0.67
N LEU A 209 10.72 -12.93 0.12
CA LEU A 209 10.59 -14.20 -0.59
C LEU A 209 10.20 -15.35 0.35
N GLU A 210 10.74 -15.39 1.56
CA GLU A 210 10.38 -16.40 2.56
C GLU A 210 8.97 -16.18 3.10
N VAL A 211 8.63 -14.93 3.46
CA VAL A 211 7.25 -14.53 3.82
C VAL A 211 6.27 -14.90 2.71
N PHE A 212 6.64 -14.71 1.43
CA PHE A 212 5.84 -15.15 0.29
C PHE A 212 5.62 -16.67 0.31
N VAL A 213 6.69 -17.46 0.37
CA VAL A 213 6.62 -18.94 0.41
C VAL A 213 5.74 -19.40 1.57
N MET A 214 5.96 -18.90 2.80
CA MET A 214 5.15 -19.27 3.97
C MET A 214 3.68 -18.91 3.78
N SER A 215 3.39 -17.72 3.25
CA SER A 215 2.02 -17.22 3.10
C SER A 215 1.21 -17.94 2.03
N GLN A 216 1.82 -18.45 0.95
CA GLN A 216 1.08 -19.11 -0.14
C GLN A 216 0.89 -20.63 0.07
N ARG A 217 1.65 -21.30 0.96
CA ARG A 217 1.61 -22.77 1.19
C ARG A 217 0.22 -23.38 1.43
N SER A 218 -0.76 -22.59 1.87
CA SER A 218 -2.12 -23.04 2.22
C SER A 218 -3.19 -22.81 1.14
N ARG A 219 -2.82 -22.36 -0.08
CA ARG A 219 -3.77 -21.83 -1.08
C ARG A 219 -3.75 -22.60 -2.40
N THR A 220 -4.74 -23.46 -2.62
CA THR A 220 -4.79 -24.41 -3.76
C THR A 220 -5.64 -23.96 -4.96
N GLY A 221 -5.33 -24.51 -6.14
CA GLY A 221 -6.25 -24.64 -7.28
C GLY A 221 -6.28 -23.50 -8.30
N LYS A 222 -6.65 -22.27 -7.90
CA LYS A 222 -6.95 -21.17 -8.86
C LYS A 222 -5.89 -20.07 -8.95
N GLU A 223 -5.03 -19.96 -7.93
CA GLU A 223 -4.07 -18.85 -7.78
C GLU A 223 -2.66 -19.23 -8.26
N GLU A 224 -2.44 -20.50 -8.57
CA GLU A 224 -1.13 -21.13 -8.82
C GLU A 224 -0.31 -20.45 -9.92
N LYS A 225 -0.94 -20.02 -11.03
CA LYS A 225 -0.25 -19.28 -12.11
C LYS A 225 0.31 -17.94 -11.63
N ASN A 226 -0.44 -17.23 -10.80
CA ASN A 226 0.00 -15.94 -10.24
C ASN A 226 1.05 -16.17 -9.15
N GLN A 227 0.87 -17.19 -8.31
CA GLN A 227 1.86 -17.58 -7.29
C GLN A 227 3.21 -17.93 -7.95
N ARG A 228 3.21 -18.79 -8.97
CA ARG A 228 4.42 -19.15 -9.74
C ARG A 228 5.08 -17.95 -10.40
N ARG A 229 4.29 -17.01 -10.97
CA ARG A 229 4.85 -15.79 -11.56
C ARG A 229 5.47 -14.87 -10.52
N ALA A 230 4.80 -14.62 -9.39
CA ALA A 230 5.34 -13.82 -8.30
C ALA A 230 6.60 -14.45 -7.68
N MET A 231 6.61 -15.77 -7.46
CA MET A 231 7.79 -16.53 -7.02
C MET A 231 8.97 -16.35 -7.99
N SER A 232 8.72 -16.47 -9.30
CA SER A 232 9.76 -16.33 -10.32
C SER A 232 10.32 -14.91 -10.38
N ILE A 233 9.49 -13.88 -10.19
CA ILE A 233 9.93 -12.48 -10.12
C ILE A 233 10.82 -12.29 -8.90
N LEU A 234 10.32 -12.61 -7.70
CA LEU A 234 11.07 -12.45 -6.44
C LEU A 234 12.42 -13.18 -6.50
N HIS A 235 12.43 -14.46 -6.89
CA HIS A 235 13.68 -15.23 -7.00
C HIS A 235 14.66 -14.62 -8.00
N ASN A 236 14.20 -14.23 -9.20
CA ASN A 236 15.05 -13.71 -10.27
C ASN A 236 15.63 -12.34 -9.94
N GLU A 237 14.82 -11.42 -9.42
CA GLU A 237 15.30 -10.08 -9.04
C GLU A 237 16.21 -10.15 -7.81
N THR A 238 15.93 -11.02 -6.82
CA THR A 238 16.88 -11.26 -5.71
C THR A 238 18.21 -11.79 -6.23
N ALA A 239 18.20 -12.76 -7.15
CA ALA A 239 19.44 -13.31 -7.72
C ALA A 239 20.26 -12.25 -8.47
N LYS A 240 19.61 -11.45 -9.33
CA LYS A 240 20.25 -10.32 -10.04
C LYS A 240 20.84 -9.29 -9.08
N TYR A 241 20.09 -8.90 -8.05
CA TYR A 241 20.56 -7.94 -7.05
C TYR A 241 21.77 -8.49 -6.28
N MET A 242 21.72 -9.76 -5.87
CA MET A 242 22.82 -10.43 -5.17
C MET A 242 24.10 -10.55 -6.01
N VAL A 243 24.00 -10.70 -7.34
CA VAL A 243 25.16 -10.59 -8.25
C VAL A 243 25.68 -9.15 -8.27
N ARG A 244 24.80 -8.16 -8.53
CA ARG A 244 25.18 -6.75 -8.62
C ARG A 244 25.92 -6.23 -7.39
N ILE A 245 25.49 -6.60 -6.17
CA ILE A 245 26.18 -6.18 -4.94
C ILE A 245 27.55 -6.86 -4.75
N ARG A 246 27.76 -8.06 -5.29
CA ARG A 246 29.07 -8.74 -5.27
C ARG A 246 30.05 -8.03 -6.21
N ASP A 247 29.62 -7.71 -7.41
CA ASP A 247 30.44 -7.01 -8.42
C ASP A 247 30.87 -5.62 -7.95
N VAL A 248 29.95 -4.88 -7.30
CA VAL A 248 30.24 -3.58 -6.69
C VAL A 248 31.26 -3.70 -5.54
N LYS A 249 31.12 -4.72 -4.67
CA LYS A 249 32.09 -4.96 -3.59
C LYS A 249 33.48 -5.31 -4.14
N ALA A 250 33.56 -6.22 -5.10
CA ALA A 250 34.82 -6.61 -5.74
C ALA A 250 35.50 -5.41 -6.42
N SER A 251 34.73 -4.58 -7.12
CA SER A 251 35.24 -3.35 -7.76
C SER A 251 35.78 -2.34 -6.74
N ALA A 252 35.11 -2.17 -5.60
CA ALA A 252 35.55 -1.27 -4.53
C ALA A 252 36.84 -1.79 -3.84
N GLU A 253 36.98 -3.10 -3.64
CA GLU A 253 38.19 -3.69 -3.07
C GLU A 253 39.42 -3.54 -3.99
N ILE A 254 39.23 -3.64 -5.31
CA ILE A 254 40.30 -3.37 -6.29
C ILE A 254 40.72 -1.90 -6.23
N ALA A 255 39.75 -0.97 -6.21
CA ALA A 255 40.00 0.48 -6.17
C ALA A 255 40.64 0.99 -4.86
N ILE A 256 40.66 0.19 -3.79
CA ILE A 256 41.36 0.51 -2.53
C ILE A 256 42.81 -0.02 -2.53
N ARG A 257 43.14 -0.96 -3.42
CA ARG A 257 44.44 -1.66 -3.47
C ARG A 257 45.38 -1.18 -4.59
N GLY A 258 44.90 -0.32 -5.49
CA GLY A 258 45.68 0.30 -6.59
C GLY A 258 45.83 1.80 -6.41
#